data_AF-A0AAW2D4H1-F1
#
_entry.id   AF-A0AAW2D4H1-F1
#
_cell.length_a   1.000
_cell.length_b   1.000
_cell.length_c   1.000
_cell.angle_alpha   90.00
_cell.angle_beta   90.00
_cell.angle_gamma   90.00
#
_symmetry.space_group_name_H-M   'P 1'
#
loop_
_entity.id
_entity.type
_entity.pdbx_description
1 polymer ?
#
loop_
_entity_poly.entity_id
_entity_poly.type
_entity_poly.pdbx_seq_one_letter_code
_entity_poly.pdbx_strand_id
1 'polypeptide(L)'
;MGDGRWAMGLGRLAMGLGVGRQAGSAKQIGDEGASWRKVKVELEEISNENIKPSSPTPTHLRYYQLSFLDQTFPPMYVPFLFIYTENDAYSKISTDPAKSFSTVLKQSLSDVLKRYYPLAGRIKDC
;
A
#
# COMPACT_ATOMS: atom_id res chain seq x y z
N MET A 1 -17.02 23.23 32.56
CA MET A 1 -17.01 21.99 33.36
C MET A 1 -18.46 21.70 33.72
N GLY A 2 -19.23 20.84 33.07
CA GLY A 2 -18.91 19.60 32.38
C GLY A 2 -19.70 18.48 33.07
N ASP A 3 -21.03 18.49 32.95
CA ASP A 3 -21.90 17.42 33.46
C ASP A 3 -22.19 16.45 32.30
N GLY A 4 -21.39 15.39 32.25
CA GLY A 4 -21.45 14.34 31.23
C GLY A 4 -21.65 12.99 31.91
N ARG A 5 -22.92 12.60 32.04
CA ARG A 5 -23.34 11.24 32.41
C ARG A 5 -23.02 10.27 31.29
N TRP A 6 -22.21 9.25 31.57
CA TRP A 6 -22.17 8.00 30.81
C TRP A 6 -21.91 6.77 31.69
N ALA A 7 -22.55 5.69 31.25
CA ALA A 7 -22.31 4.27 31.53
C ALA A 7 -22.82 3.70 32.86
N MET A 8 -24.02 3.13 32.82
CA MET A 8 -24.36 1.98 33.66
C MET A 8 -23.47 0.79 33.27
N GLY A 9 -22.77 0.26 34.27
CA GLY A 9 -22.05 -1.00 34.17
C GLY A 9 -23.00 -2.18 34.07
N LEU A 10 -22.72 -3.11 33.16
CA LEU A 10 -23.35 -4.41 33.14
C LEU A 10 -22.73 -5.27 34.24
N GLY A 11 -23.55 -5.56 35.25
CA GLY A 11 -23.26 -6.50 36.32
C GLY A 11 -23.05 -7.91 35.79
N ARG A 12 -22.07 -8.59 36.40
CA ARG A 12 -21.75 -10.00 36.24
C ARG A 12 -22.88 -10.87 36.81
N LEU A 13 -23.11 -12.04 36.22
CA LEU A 13 -23.57 -13.21 36.98
C LEU A 13 -22.51 -14.31 36.81
N ALA A 14 -22.09 -14.88 37.93
CA ALA A 14 -21.07 -15.90 38.01
C ALA A 14 -21.64 -17.20 38.59
N MET A 15 -20.88 -18.27 38.34
CA MET A 15 -20.78 -19.56 39.05
C MET A 15 -21.64 -20.72 38.56
N GLY A 16 -20.96 -21.62 37.84
CA GLY A 16 -21.17 -23.06 37.96
C GLY A 16 -19.83 -23.72 38.32
N LEU A 17 -19.72 -24.23 39.54
CA LEU A 17 -18.59 -25.03 40.03
C LEU A 17 -18.69 -26.45 39.47
N GLY A 18 -17.68 -26.88 38.73
CA GLY A 18 -17.49 -28.26 38.30
C GLY A 18 -16.02 -28.62 38.39
N VAL A 19 -15.62 -29.19 39.53
CA VAL A 19 -14.29 -29.79 39.73
C VAL A 19 -14.27 -31.12 38.99
N GLY A 20 -13.50 -31.17 37.92
CA GLY A 20 -13.22 -32.39 37.15
C GLY A 20 -11.81 -32.30 36.59
N ARG A 21 -10.85 -32.87 37.31
CA ARG A 21 -9.45 -32.98 36.91
C ARG A 21 -9.35 -34.06 35.82
N GLN A 22 -9.08 -33.68 34.58
CA GLN A 22 -8.55 -34.60 33.59
C GLN A 22 -7.47 -33.90 32.77
N ALA A 23 -6.22 -34.26 33.07
CA ALA A 23 -5.05 -33.93 32.27
C ALA A 23 -5.13 -34.74 30.97
N GLY A 24 -5.81 -34.18 29.96
CA GLY A 24 -5.72 -34.63 28.58
C GLY A 24 -4.48 -34.00 27.95
N SER A 25 -3.39 -34.75 27.91
CA SER A 25 -2.19 -34.39 27.14
C SER A 25 -2.60 -34.19 25.68
N ALA A 26 -2.65 -32.94 25.22
CA ALA A 26 -2.77 -32.63 23.81
C ALA A 26 -1.46 -33.11 23.15
N LYS A 27 -1.53 -34.33 22.60
CA LYS A 27 -0.50 -34.94 21.78
C LYS A 27 -0.09 -33.93 20.72
N GLN A 28 1.15 -33.45 20.78
CA GLN A 28 1.73 -32.69 19.67
C GLN A 28 1.72 -33.61 18.45
N ILE A 29 0.86 -33.28 17.50
CA ILE A 29 0.93 -33.82 16.15
C ILE A 29 2.12 -33.10 15.53
N GLY A 30 3.15 -33.88 15.19
CA GLY A 30 4.44 -33.40 14.73
C GLY A 30 4.31 -32.41 13.58
N ASP A 31 4.81 -31.21 13.81
CA ASP A 31 4.94 -30.16 12.81
C ASP A 31 6.26 -30.39 12.06
N GLU A 32 6.31 -31.48 11.28
CA GLU A 32 7.40 -31.72 10.36
C GLU A 32 7.17 -30.93 9.07
N GLY A 33 7.97 -29.88 8.89
CA GLY A 33 8.69 -29.76 7.62
C GLY A 33 8.35 -28.60 6.69
N ALA A 34 7.90 -27.45 7.19
CA ALA A 34 8.09 -26.18 6.47
C ALA A 34 8.55 -25.09 7.43
N SER A 35 9.85 -25.09 7.73
CA SER A 35 10.50 -24.00 8.47
C SER A 35 10.56 -22.76 7.59
N TRP A 36 9.50 -21.96 7.61
CA TRP A 36 9.49 -20.64 6.97
C TRP A 36 10.53 -19.77 7.69
N ARG A 37 11.64 -19.51 7.02
CA ARG A 37 12.61 -18.53 7.51
C ARG A 37 11.98 -17.16 7.46
N LYS A 38 11.77 -16.54 8.62
CA LYS A 38 11.48 -15.11 8.71
C LYS A 38 12.73 -14.37 8.23
N VAL A 39 12.64 -13.75 7.06
CA VAL A 39 13.67 -12.85 6.56
C VAL A 39 13.27 -11.44 6.96
N LYS A 40 14.15 -10.76 7.72
CA LYS A 40 14.02 -9.33 7.98
C LYS A 40 14.71 -8.60 6.83
N VAL A 41 13.95 -7.83 6.07
CA VAL A 41 14.48 -6.93 5.03
C VAL A 41 14.62 -5.54 5.65
N GLU A 42 15.79 -4.93 5.51
CA GLU A 42 16.04 -3.55 5.92
C GLU A 42 15.99 -2.68 4.66
N LEU A 43 15.13 -1.65 4.68
CA LEU A 43 14.88 -0.75 3.56
C LEU A 43 15.06 0.69 4.05
N GLU A 44 15.79 1.49 3.27
CA GLU A 44 15.99 2.91 3.51
C GLU A 44 15.37 3.71 2.36
N GLU A 45 14.59 4.75 2.69
CA GLU A 45 14.02 5.67 1.70
C GLU A 45 15.10 6.70 1.30
N ILE A 46 15.56 6.62 0.04
CA ILE A 46 16.62 7.49 -0.47
C ILE A 46 16.06 8.87 -0.90
N SER A 47 14.84 8.92 -1.45
CA SER A 47 14.24 10.15 -1.96
C SER A 47 12.71 10.06 -2.08
N ASN A 48 12.02 11.19 -1.85
CA ASN A 48 10.58 11.37 -2.07
C ASN A 48 10.34 12.60 -2.96
N GLU A 49 9.72 12.42 -4.13
CA GLU A 49 9.56 13.50 -5.11
C GLU A 49 8.21 13.45 -5.84
N ASN A 50 7.62 14.62 -6.08
CA ASN A 50 6.41 14.76 -6.89
C ASN A 50 6.77 15.02 -8.36
N ILE A 51 6.53 14.04 -9.22
CA ILE A 51 6.82 14.13 -10.65
C ILE A 51 5.65 14.80 -11.38
N LYS A 52 5.94 15.91 -12.06
CA LYS A 52 4.97 16.65 -12.88
C LYS A 52 4.96 16.12 -14.32
N PRO A 53 3.85 16.30 -15.07
CA PRO A 53 3.85 16.06 -16.51
C PRO A 53 4.89 16.91 -17.22
N SER A 54 5.51 16.39 -18.29
CA SER A 54 6.57 17.11 -19.02
C SER A 54 6.07 18.35 -19.77
N SER A 55 4.76 18.46 -19.98
CA SER A 55 4.11 19.69 -20.41
C SER A 55 2.81 19.93 -19.64
N PRO A 56 2.43 21.18 -19.37
CA PRO A 56 1.23 21.49 -18.60
C PRO A 56 -0.04 20.96 -19.27
N THR A 57 -0.95 20.43 -18.44
CA THR A 57 -2.27 19.98 -18.92
C THR A 57 -3.08 21.15 -19.45
N PRO A 58 -3.56 21.09 -20.71
CA PRO A 58 -4.44 22.11 -21.28
C PRO A 58 -5.65 22.38 -20.39
N THR A 59 -6.13 23.62 -20.36
CA THR A 59 -7.20 24.08 -19.44
C THR A 59 -8.46 23.24 -19.53
N HIS A 60 -8.87 22.85 -20.75
CA HIS A 60 -10.05 22.04 -21.00
C HIS A 60 -9.92 20.57 -20.57
N LEU A 61 -8.70 20.08 -20.30
CA LEU A 61 -8.42 18.72 -19.82
C LEU A 61 -8.06 18.68 -18.33
N ARG A 62 -8.19 19.79 -17.60
CA ARG A 62 -7.76 19.82 -16.19
C ARG A 62 -8.63 18.98 -15.27
N TYR A 63 -9.84 18.62 -15.69
CA TYR A 63 -10.79 17.89 -14.89
C TYR A 63 -11.19 16.61 -15.59
N TYR A 64 -11.06 15.50 -14.87
CA TYR A 64 -11.60 14.21 -15.28
C TYR A 64 -12.90 13.98 -14.51
N GLN A 65 -14.00 13.77 -15.24
CA GLN A 65 -15.30 13.50 -14.64
C GLN A 65 -15.38 12.02 -14.28
N LEU A 66 -15.55 11.74 -12.98
CA LEU A 66 -15.73 10.38 -12.49
C LEU A 66 -17.07 9.83 -12.96
N SER A 67 -17.04 8.62 -13.51
CA SER A 67 -18.26 7.90 -13.88
C SER A 67 -19.03 7.46 -12.63
N PHE A 68 -20.26 6.99 -12.84
CA PHE A 68 -21.04 6.38 -11.75
C PHE A 68 -20.30 5.20 -11.11
N LEU A 69 -19.63 4.37 -11.92
CA LEU A 69 -18.85 3.25 -11.41
C LEU A 69 -17.73 3.75 -10.48
N ASP A 70 -16.95 4.72 -10.92
CA ASP A 70 -15.83 5.29 -10.14
C ASP A 70 -16.27 5.85 -8.78
N GLN A 71 -17.50 6.38 -8.68
CA GLN A 71 -18.06 6.92 -7.44
C GLN A 71 -18.60 5.84 -6.50
N THR A 72 -19.03 4.69 -7.05
CA THR A 72 -19.53 3.56 -6.23
C THR A 72 -18.41 2.72 -5.63
N PHE A 73 -17.21 2.73 -6.23
CA PHE A 73 -16.06 2.04 -5.68
C PHE A 73 -15.48 2.81 -4.48
N PRO A 74 -15.08 2.11 -3.41
CA PRO A 74 -14.42 2.76 -2.29
C PRO A 74 -13.06 3.33 -2.73
N PRO A 75 -12.63 4.48 -2.18
CA PRO A 75 -11.31 5.05 -2.46
C PRO A 75 -10.23 4.13 -1.88
N MET A 76 -9.58 3.34 -2.74
CA MET A 76 -8.56 2.39 -2.34
C MET A 76 -7.31 2.49 -3.22
N TYR A 77 -6.15 2.41 -2.59
CA TYR A 77 -4.88 2.25 -3.28
C TYR A 77 -4.68 0.78 -3.63
N VAL A 78 -4.43 0.48 -4.89
CA VAL A 78 -4.11 -0.88 -5.34
C VAL A 78 -2.58 -1.04 -5.36
N PRO A 79 -1.98 -1.74 -4.38
CA PRO A 79 -0.54 -1.90 -4.34
C PRO A 79 -0.07 -2.87 -5.42
N PHE A 80 1.01 -2.49 -6.13
CA PHE A 80 1.71 -3.37 -7.07
C PHE A 80 3.19 -3.43 -6.70
N LEU A 81 3.80 -4.62 -6.85
CA LEU A 81 5.22 -4.86 -6.66
C LEU A 81 5.80 -5.53 -7.90
N PHE A 82 6.79 -4.89 -8.52
CA PHE A 82 7.51 -5.42 -9.67
C PHE A 82 8.98 -5.63 -9.30
N ILE A 83 9.49 -6.86 -9.50
CA ILE A 83 10.87 -7.23 -9.22
C ILE A 83 11.55 -7.58 -10.55
N TYR A 84 12.65 -6.89 -10.84
CA TYR A 84 13.44 -7.08 -12.05
C TYR A 84 14.84 -7.54 -11.67
N THR A 85 15.38 -8.51 -12.41
CA THR A 85 16.79 -8.91 -12.29
C THR A 85 17.66 -7.96 -13.10
N GLU A 86 18.93 -7.80 -12.71
CA GLU A 86 19.93 -7.11 -13.53
C GLU A 86 20.20 -7.92 -14.82
N ASN A 87 19.40 -7.67 -15.86
CA ASN A 87 19.59 -8.22 -17.20
C ASN A 87 20.01 -7.09 -18.17
N ASP A 88 20.20 -7.42 -19.46
CA ASP A 88 20.58 -6.51 -20.55
C ASP A 88 19.76 -5.21 -20.63
N ALA A 89 18.53 -5.18 -20.13
CA ALA A 89 17.71 -3.96 -20.10
C ALA A 89 18.22 -2.93 -19.08
N TYR A 90 18.69 -3.38 -17.91
CA TYR A 90 19.31 -2.52 -16.90
C TYR A 90 20.66 -2.01 -17.40
N SER A 91 21.47 -2.88 -18.03
CA SER A 91 22.75 -2.46 -18.61
C SER A 91 22.59 -1.45 -19.74
N LYS A 92 21.58 -1.58 -20.61
CA LYS A 92 21.26 -0.57 -21.65
C LYS A 92 20.88 0.80 -21.10
N ILE A 93 20.24 0.85 -19.94
CA ILE A 93 19.87 2.11 -19.27
C ILE A 93 21.09 2.69 -18.52
N SER A 94 21.89 1.82 -17.90
CA SER A 94 23.07 2.15 -17.11
C SER A 94 24.33 2.45 -17.94
N THR A 95 24.35 2.16 -19.25
CA THR A 95 25.51 2.41 -20.12
C THR A 95 25.83 3.87 -20.34
N ASP A 96 24.88 4.79 -20.12
CA ASP A 96 25.15 6.22 -20.09
C ASP A 96 25.56 6.61 -18.65
N PRO A 97 26.84 6.90 -18.38
CA PRO A 97 27.31 7.23 -17.03
C PRO A 97 26.63 8.47 -16.45
N ALA A 98 26.01 9.30 -17.31
CA ALA A 98 25.30 10.50 -16.90
C ALA A 98 23.83 10.23 -16.47
N LYS A 99 23.26 9.06 -16.77
CA LYS A 99 21.85 8.75 -16.50
C LYS A 99 21.69 7.57 -15.56
N SER A 100 21.30 7.86 -14.33
CA SER A 100 20.84 6.82 -13.40
C SER A 100 19.51 6.21 -13.88
N PHE A 101 19.26 4.93 -13.54
CA PHE A 101 17.99 4.26 -13.80
C PHE A 101 16.79 5.04 -13.23
N SER A 102 16.95 5.62 -12.03
CA SER A 102 15.97 6.51 -11.41
C SER A 102 15.66 7.72 -12.28
N THR A 103 16.68 8.37 -12.87
CA THR A 103 16.50 9.52 -13.77
C THR A 103 15.66 9.14 -14.99
N VAL A 104 15.92 7.98 -15.59
CA VAL A 104 15.18 7.49 -16.77
C VAL A 104 13.72 7.18 -16.43
N LEU A 105 13.46 6.54 -15.28
CA LEU A 105 12.10 6.31 -14.80
C LEU A 105 11.35 7.61 -14.54
N LYS A 106 12.00 8.58 -13.88
CA LYS A 106 11.39 9.89 -13.61
C LYS A 106 11.02 10.64 -14.89
N GLN A 107 11.93 10.65 -15.88
CA GLN A 107 11.69 11.29 -17.18
C GLN A 107 10.57 10.61 -17.96
N SER A 108 10.62 9.29 -18.10
CA SER A 108 9.59 8.53 -18.81
C SER A 108 8.21 8.66 -18.15
N LEU A 109 8.14 8.66 -16.81
CA LEU A 109 6.90 8.91 -16.10
C LEU A 109 6.36 10.32 -16.38
N SER A 110 7.22 11.34 -16.31
CA SER A 110 6.85 12.73 -16.62
C SER A 110 6.24 12.85 -18.03
N ASP A 111 6.81 12.16 -19.02
CA ASP A 111 6.31 12.15 -20.40
C ASP A 111 4.97 11.42 -20.55
N VAL A 112 4.78 10.28 -19.88
CA VAL A 112 3.52 9.53 -19.93
C VAL A 112 2.39 10.29 -19.22
N LEU A 113 2.69 11.00 -18.12
CA LEU A 113 1.72 11.82 -17.39
C LEU A 113 1.12 12.96 -18.22
N LYS A 114 1.76 13.37 -19.34
CA LYS A 114 1.14 14.29 -20.30
C LYS A 114 -0.14 13.71 -20.92
N ARG A 115 -0.14 12.40 -21.21
CA ARG A 115 -1.28 11.68 -21.81
C ARG A 115 -2.25 11.21 -20.75
N TYR A 116 -1.73 10.71 -19.63
CA TYR A 116 -2.51 10.27 -18.47
C TYR A 116 -2.58 11.36 -17.40
N TYR A 117 -2.93 12.58 -17.81
CA TYR A 117 -2.97 13.75 -16.95
C TYR A 117 -3.84 13.63 -15.69
N PRO A 118 -4.93 12.81 -15.63
CA PRO A 118 -5.69 12.68 -14.39
C PRO A 118 -4.85 12.09 -13.24
N LEU A 119 -3.85 11.27 -13.56
CA LEU A 119 -2.99 10.61 -12.56
C LEU A 119 -2.01 11.60 -11.88
N ALA A 120 -1.75 12.75 -12.48
CA ALA A 120 -0.96 13.83 -11.88
C ALA A 120 -1.82 14.83 -11.08
N GLY A 121 -3.14 14.62 -11.03
CA GLY A 121 -4.09 15.48 -10.35
C GLY A 121 -4.29 15.15 -8.88
N ARG A 122 -5.35 15.71 -8.30
CA ARG A 122 -5.86 15.35 -6.98
C ARG A 122 -7.36 15.08 -7.11
N ILE A 123 -7.86 14.14 -6.33
CA ILE A 123 -9.30 13.95 -6.15
C ILE A 123 -9.81 15.19 -5.42
N LYS A 124 -10.89 15.78 -5.95
CA LYS A 124 -11.58 16.91 -5.32
C LYS A 124 -12.89 16.38 -4.76
N ASP A 125 -13.11 16.59 -3.47
CA ASP A 125 -14.38 16.27 -2.83
C ASP A 125 -15.50 17.11 -3.46
N CYS A 126 -16.66 16.49 -3.66
CA CYS A 126 -17.88 17.13 -4.16
C CYS A 126 -18.62 17.86 -3.04
#